data_AF-A0A5C4LZW3-F1
#
_entry.id   AF-A0A5C4LZW3-F1
#
_cell.length_a   1.000
_cell.length_b   1.000
_cell.length_c   1.000
_cell.angle_alpha   90.00
_cell.angle_beta   90.00
_cell.angle_gamma   90.00
#
_symmetry.space_group_name_H-M   'P 1'
#
loop_
_entity.id
_entity.type
_entity.pdbx_description
1 polymer ?
#
loop_
_entity_poly.entity_id
_entity_poly.type
_entity_poly.pdbx_seq_one_letter_code
_entity_poly.pdbx_strand_id
1 'polypeptide(L)'
;MEFLTRFREFLATQAELAQRQELLNRPWEEELLHWSYDGRGWRLHGHRVPPRGRRRSTTRQGWCPGLRATQLRAEPLRDRENS
;
A
#
# COMPACT_ATOMS: atom_id res chain seq x y z
N MET A 1 -0.41 21.90 22.06
CA MET A 1 0.29 21.52 20.79
C MET A 1 -0.06 20.11 20.32
N GLU A 2 -0.39 19.16 21.20
CA GLU A 2 -0.74 17.76 20.82
C GLU A 2 -1.93 17.66 19.84
N PHE A 3 -2.98 18.46 20.04
CA PHE A 3 -4.17 18.48 19.17
C PHE A 3 -3.84 18.72 17.69
N LEU A 4 -2.97 19.69 17.39
CA LEU A 4 -2.55 19.99 16.02
C LEU A 4 -1.77 18.83 15.39
N THR A 5 -1.00 18.10 16.20
CA THR A 5 -0.23 16.93 15.75
C THR A 5 -1.18 15.78 15.39
N ARG A 6 -2.11 15.45 16.29
CA ARG A 6 -3.13 14.41 16.06
C ARG A 6 -4.03 14.74 14.88
N PHE A 7 -4.37 16.01 14.69
CA PHE A 7 -5.16 16.45 13.54
C PHE A 7 -4.39 16.28 12.22
N ARG A 8 -3.09 16.61 12.20
CA ARG A 8 -2.23 16.38 11.02
C ARG A 8 -2.09 14.89 10.71
N GLU A 9 -1.93 14.04 11.71
CA GLU A 9 -1.88 12.58 11.56
C GLU A 9 -3.19 12.01 11.03
N PHE A 10 -4.32 12.51 11.53
CA PHE A 10 -5.64 12.14 11.03
C PHE A 10 -5.79 12.50 9.55
N LEU A 11 -5.45 13.73 9.15
CA LEU A 11 -5.50 14.14 7.74
C LEU A 11 -4.56 13.33 6.85
N ALA A 12 -3.35 13.02 7.32
CA ALA A 12 -2.42 12.15 6.59
C ALA A 12 -3.00 10.75 6.38
N THR A 13 -3.67 10.21 7.41
CA THR A 13 -4.36 8.92 7.34
C THR A 13 -5.52 8.93 6.34
N GLN A 14 -6.36 9.98 6.36
CA GLN A 14 -7.46 10.12 5.40
C GLN A 14 -6.94 10.23 3.96
N ALA A 15 -5.88 11.00 3.74
CA ALA A 15 -5.26 11.13 2.42
C ALA A 15 -4.68 9.80 1.92
N GLU A 16 -4.07 9.01 2.80
CA GLU A 16 -3.59 7.66 2.47
C GLU A 16 -4.75 6.72 2.12
N LEU A 17 -5.82 6.71 2.92
CA LEU A 17 -7.01 5.88 2.65
C LEU A 17 -7.66 6.23 1.30
N ALA A 18 -7.76 7.52 0.98
CA ALA A 18 -8.26 7.96 -0.32
C ALA A 18 -7.40 7.44 -1.48
N GLN A 19 -6.07 7.46 -1.36
CA GLN A 19 -5.16 6.90 -2.37
C GLN A 19 -5.31 5.39 -2.50
N ARG A 20 -5.48 4.66 -1.37
CA ARG A 20 -5.72 3.21 -1.40
C ARG A 20 -7.03 2.88 -2.12
N GLN A 21 -8.09 3.63 -1.85
CA GLN A 21 -9.37 3.47 -2.55
C GLN A 21 -9.24 3.74 -4.05
N GLU A 22 -8.50 4.77 -4.44
CA GLU A 22 -8.25 5.09 -5.85
C GLU A 22 -7.52 3.97 -6.60
N LEU A 23 -6.59 3.28 -5.93
CA LEU A 23 -5.87 2.12 -6.48
C LEU A 23 -6.77 0.88 -6.54
N LEU A 24 -7.60 0.63 -5.53
CA LEU A 24 -8.57 -0.48 -5.55
C LEU A 24 -9.59 -0.33 -6.68
N ASN A 25 -9.95 0.90 -7.05
CA ASN A 25 -10.83 1.19 -8.18
C ASN A 25 -10.13 1.00 -9.54
N ARG A 26 -8.81 0.77 -9.57
CA ARG A 26 -8.00 0.60 -10.78
C ARG A 26 -7.11 -0.64 -10.68
N PRO A 27 -7.70 -1.85 -10.54
CA PRO A 27 -6.94 -3.07 -10.28
C PRO A 27 -5.91 -3.39 -11.38
N TRP A 28 -6.15 -2.98 -12.62
CA TRP A 28 -5.20 -3.14 -13.74
C TRP A 28 -3.88 -2.37 -13.54
N GLU A 29 -3.82 -1.36 -12.67
CA GLU A 29 -2.58 -0.64 -12.40
C GLU A 29 -1.57 -1.48 -11.61
N GLU A 30 -2.03 -2.51 -10.90
CA GLU A 30 -1.17 -3.47 -10.21
C GLU A 30 -0.31 -4.29 -11.19
N GLU A 31 -0.80 -4.52 -12.41
CA GLU A 31 -0.06 -5.24 -13.44
C GLU A 31 1.15 -4.46 -13.95
N LEU A 32 1.14 -3.12 -13.80
CA LEU A 32 2.25 -2.27 -14.22
C LEU A 32 3.39 -2.38 -13.22
N LEU A 33 4.63 -2.39 -13.70
CA LEU A 33 5.82 -2.45 -12.87
C LEU A 33 5.88 -1.25 -11.91
N HIS A 34 5.95 -1.52 -10.61
CA HIS A 34 6.01 -0.52 -9.56
C HIS A 34 6.75 -1.02 -8.32
N TRP A 35 7.38 -0.10 -7.59
CA TRP A 35 8.00 -0.40 -6.30
C TRP A 35 7.01 -0.18 -5.16
N SER A 36 6.84 -1.18 -4.30
CA SER A 36 6.02 -1.11 -3.09
C SER A 36 6.86 -1.41 -1.85
N TYR A 37 6.44 -0.93 -0.68
CA TYR A 37 7.13 -1.17 0.59
C TYR A 37 6.31 -2.11 1.47
N ASP A 38 6.85 -3.29 1.80
CA ASP A 38 6.15 -4.36 2.52
C ASP A 38 6.25 -4.28 4.06
N GLY A 39 6.82 -3.19 4.58
CA GLY A 39 7.16 -3.05 5.99
C GLY A 39 8.60 -3.45 6.34
N ARG A 40 9.28 -4.23 5.48
CA ARG A 40 10.68 -4.66 5.65
C ARG A 40 11.60 -4.10 4.58
N GLY A 41 11.10 -3.89 3.37
CA GLY A 41 11.90 -3.41 2.25
C GLY A 41 11.06 -3.04 1.04
N TRP A 42 11.71 -2.37 0.08
CA TRP A 42 11.12 -2.08 -1.22
C TRP A 42 11.18 -3.33 -2.11
N ARG A 43 10.05 -3.71 -2.70
CA ARG A 43 9.93 -4.83 -3.64
C ARG A 43 9.34 -4.36 -4.95
N LEU A 44 9.77 -4.98 -6.04
CA LEU A 44 9.23 -4.74 -7.38
C LEU A 44 8.01 -5.63 -7.60
N HIS A 45 6.88 -5.01 -7.94
CA HIS A 45 5.60 -5.65 -8.20
C HIS A 45 5.13 -5.31 -9.63
N GLY A 46 4.21 -6.11 -10.16
CA GLY A 46 3.76 -5.98 -11.55
C GLY A 46 4.70 -6.66 -12.55
N HIS A 47 4.29 -6.71 -13.81
CA HIS A 47 5.02 -7.39 -14.89
C HIS A 47 4.96 -6.64 -16.23
N ARG A 48 4.12 -5.61 -16.35
CA ARG A 48 3.96 -4.82 -17.58
C ARG A 48 4.72 -3.50 -17.44
N VAL A 49 5.40 -3.08 -18.50
CA VAL A 49 6.08 -1.78 -18.49
C VAL A 49 5.02 -0.67 -18.45
N PRO A 50 5.09 0.28 -17.49
CA PRO A 50 4.13 1.39 -17.43
C PRO A 50 4.27 2.29 -18.66
N PRO A 51 3.14 2.72 -19.27
CA PRO A 51 3.20 3.67 -20.36
C PRO A 51 3.75 5.02 -19.85
N ARG A 52 4.48 5.73 -20.73
CA ARG A 52 5.11 7.01 -20.39
C ARG A 52 4.06 7.99 -19.85
N GLY A 53 4.30 8.50 -18.64
CA GLY A 53 3.42 9.51 -18.00
C GLY A 53 2.28 8.95 -17.14
N ARG A 54 2.10 7.62 -17.04
CA ARG A 54 1.06 7.06 -16.16
C ARG A 54 1.48 7.14 -14.69
N ARG A 55 0.55 7.60 -13.85
CA ARG A 55 0.79 7.85 -12.41
C ARG A 55 0.62 6.58 -11.57
N ARG A 56 1.49 6.52 -10.55
CA ARG A 56 1.61 5.65 -9.37
C ARG A 56 0.60 4.51 -9.24
N SER A 57 1.09 3.29 -9.41
CA SER A 57 0.43 2.05 -8.95
C SER A 57 0.54 1.81 -7.44
N THR A 58 1.09 2.79 -6.69
CA THR A 58 1.26 2.75 -5.25
C THR A 58 0.82 4.06 -4.59
N THR A 59 0.48 4.02 -3.31
CA THR A 59 0.31 5.24 -2.52
C THR A 59 1.65 5.94 -2.32
N ARG A 60 1.62 7.15 -1.76
CA ARG A 60 2.84 7.87 -1.37
C ARG A 60 3.71 7.09 -0.38
N GLN A 61 3.10 6.25 0.44
CA GLN A 61 3.81 5.43 1.42
C GLN A 61 4.25 4.06 0.87
N GLY A 62 4.09 3.84 -0.44
CA GLY A 62 4.51 2.60 -1.09
C GLY A 62 3.52 1.44 -0.93
N TRP A 63 2.29 1.69 -0.48
CA TRP A 63 1.27 0.63 -0.43
C TRP A 63 0.75 0.31 -1.83
N CYS A 64 0.56 -0.98 -2.13
CA CYS A 64 -0.22 -1.45 -3.28
C CYS A 64 -1.17 -2.59 -2.88
N PRO A 65 -2.22 -2.89 -3.66
CA PRO A 65 -3.20 -3.93 -3.33
C PRO A 65 -2.59 -5.34 -3.16
N GLY A 66 -1.72 -5.75 -4.09
CA GLY A 66 -1.08 -7.08 -4.08
C GLY A 66 -0.16 -7.34 -2.89
N LEU A 67 0.45 -6.29 -2.34
CA LEU A 67 1.27 -6.35 -1.13
C LEU A 67 0.46 -6.89 0.05
N ARG A 68 -0.75 -6.36 0.27
CA ARG A 68 -1.61 -6.78 1.39
C ARG A 68 -2.09 -8.22 1.22
N ALA A 69 -2.47 -8.60 0.00
CA ALA A 69 -2.84 -9.98 -0.30
C ALA A 69 -1.68 -10.95 -0.03
N THR A 70 -0.45 -10.53 -0.35
CA THR A 70 0.77 -11.33 -0.10
C THR A 70 1.11 -11.38 1.38
N GLN A 71 1.02 -10.25 2.11
CA GLN A 71 1.28 -10.18 3.54
C GLN A 71 0.28 -11.00 4.36
N LEU A 72 -1.02 -10.93 4.05
CA LEU A 72 -2.06 -11.75 4.69
C LEU A 72 -1.87 -13.25 4.43
N ARG A 73 -1.31 -13.64 3.27
CA ARG A 73 -0.95 -15.03 2.98
C ARG A 73 0.35 -15.47 3.66
N ALA A 74 1.25 -14.52 3.94
CA ALA A 74 2.55 -14.75 4.54
C ALA A 74 2.55 -14.63 6.07
N GLU A 75 1.43 -14.28 6.71
CA GLU A 75 1.23 -14.48 8.15
C GLU A 75 0.65 -15.89 8.42
N PRO A 76 1.48 -16.90 8.72
CA PRO A 76 0.98 -18.14 9.29
C PRO A 76 0.58 -17.85 10.74
N LEU A 77 -0.70 -18.05 11.09
CA LEU A 77 -1.19 -18.45 12.42
C LEU A 77 -0.24 -18.13 13.61
N ARG A 78 0.10 -16.85 13.84
CA ARG A 78 0.94 -16.46 14.99
C ARG A 78 0.14 -16.27 16.28
N ASP A 79 -1.17 -16.51 16.23
CA ASP A 79 -2.11 -16.27 17.33
C ASP A 79 -2.71 -17.57 17.93
N ARG A 80 -1.95 -18.67 18.01
CA ARG A 80 -2.43 -19.89 18.71
C ARG A 80 -1.58 -20.41 19.87
N GLU A 81 -0.46 -19.77 20.19
CA GLU A 81 0.40 -20.17 21.31
C GLU A 81 0.56 -18.99 22.27
N ASN A 82 -0.49 -18.68 23.04
CA ASN A 82 -0.45 -17.98 24.35
C ASN A 82 -1.89 -17.72 24.86
N SER A 83 -2.65 -18.78 25.07
CA SER A 83 -3.86 -18.76 25.93
C SER A 83 -3.84 -19.99 26.82
#